data_AF-A0A3D1ZXC9-F1
#
_entry.id   AF-A0A3D1ZXC9-F1
#
_cell.length_a   1.000
_cell.length_b   1.000
_cell.length_c   1.000
_cell.angle_alpha   90.00
_cell.angle_beta   90.00
_cell.angle_gamma   90.00
#
_symmetry.space_group_name_H-M   'P 1'
#
loop_
_entity.id
_entity.type
_entity.pdbx_description
1 polymer ?
#
loop_
_entity_poly.entity_id
_entity_poly.type
_entity_poly.pdbx_seq_one_letter_code
_entity_poly.pdbx_strand_id
1 'polypeptide(L)'
;MKRIFKIKILAIAVLTLILSACSMPAKHAQHDDMAARIYTELATYYWQQGYTEIALDRLTLALQQTPDYPPAKGLLQKIQTQASAKTE
;
A
#
# COMPACT_ATOMS: atom_id res chain seq x y z
N MET A 1 -47.44 31.95 -2.68
CA MET A 1 -46.75 30.84 -3.40
C MET A 1 -45.23 31.01 -3.58
N LYS A 2 -44.64 32.22 -3.59
CA LYS A 2 -43.18 32.40 -3.83
C LYS A 2 -42.26 32.11 -2.62
N ARG A 3 -42.76 32.11 -1.39
CA ARG A 3 -41.95 31.88 -0.16
C ARG A 3 -41.65 30.40 0.11
N ILE A 4 -42.60 29.53 -0.22
CA ILE A 4 -42.50 28.06 -0.01
C ILE A 4 -41.46 27.45 -0.97
N PHE A 5 -41.32 28.04 -2.16
CA PHE A 5 -40.35 27.62 -3.18
C PHE A 5 -38.90 27.91 -2.77
N LYS A 6 -38.65 29.03 -2.10
CA LYS A 6 -37.31 29.38 -1.57
C LYS A 6 -36.87 28.48 -0.42
N ILE A 7 -37.81 28.02 0.42
CA ILE A 7 -37.53 27.11 1.53
C ILE A 7 -37.09 25.73 1.01
N LYS A 8 -37.73 25.23 -0.06
CA LYS A 8 -37.33 23.96 -0.69
C LYS A 8 -35.96 24.03 -1.36
N ILE A 9 -35.61 25.14 -2.01
CA ILE A 9 -34.28 25.32 -2.62
C ILE A 9 -33.18 25.39 -1.56
N LEU A 10 -33.46 26.04 -0.42
CA LEU A 10 -32.50 26.10 0.68
C LEU A 10 -32.27 24.72 1.33
N ALA A 11 -33.32 23.91 1.48
CA ALA A 11 -33.21 22.55 2.03
C ALA A 11 -32.42 21.59 1.11
N ILE A 12 -32.51 21.76 -0.21
CA ILE A 12 -31.80 20.90 -1.18
C ILE A 12 -30.30 21.21 -1.19
N ALA A 13 -29.90 22.46 -1.03
CA ALA A 13 -28.48 22.85 -0.99
C ALA A 13 -27.76 22.39 0.30
N VAL A 14 -28.49 22.23 1.40
CA VAL A 14 -27.94 21.72 2.67
C VAL A 14 -27.74 20.20 2.64
N LEU A 15 -28.51 19.47 1.83
CA LEU A 15 -28.40 18.01 1.74
C LEU A 15 -27.16 17.53 0.96
N THR A 16 -26.60 18.34 0.06
CA THR A 16 -25.44 17.96 -0.77
C THR A 16 -24.09 18.12 -0.07
N LEU A 17 -24.05 18.63 1.16
CA LEU A 17 -22.81 18.98 1.86
C LEU A 17 -22.34 17.91 2.89
N ILE A 18 -22.98 16.75 2.95
CA ILE A 18 -22.73 15.72 3.99
C ILE A 18 -22.08 14.44 3.44
N LEU A 19 -21.61 14.40 2.18
CA LEU A 19 -20.93 13.22 1.61
C LEU A 19 -19.38 13.28 1.68
N SER A 20 -18.81 14.29 2.36
CA SER A 20 -17.36 14.56 2.36
C SER A 20 -16.66 14.33 3.69
N ALA A 21 -17.01 13.28 4.45
CA ALA A 21 -16.22 12.69 5.54
C ALA A 21 -17.00 11.47 6.05
N CYS A 22 -16.54 10.22 5.96
CA CYS A 22 -15.24 9.74 6.39
C CYS A 22 -14.75 8.60 5.47
N SER A 23 -13.66 8.82 4.76
CA SER A 23 -12.72 7.73 4.47
C SER A 23 -12.07 7.35 5.80
N MET A 24 -12.62 6.36 6.51
CA MET A 24 -11.97 5.82 7.70
C MET A 24 -10.58 5.27 7.31
N PRO A 25 -9.52 5.53 8.10
CA PRO A 25 -8.25 4.88 7.85
C PRO A 25 -8.45 3.39 8.05
N ALA A 26 -8.12 2.59 7.05
CA ALA A 26 -8.17 1.14 7.13
C ALA A 26 -7.20 0.66 8.23
N LYS A 27 -7.69 0.61 9.48
CA LYS A 27 -7.08 -0.16 10.57
C LYS A 27 -7.32 -1.65 10.32
N HIS A 28 -6.77 -2.16 9.22
CA HIS A 28 -6.60 -3.59 8.94
C HIS A 28 -5.14 -3.95 8.60
N ALA A 29 -4.20 -3.00 8.71
CA ALA A 29 -2.79 -3.15 8.32
C ALA A 29 -2.04 -4.32 8.98
N GLN A 30 -2.45 -4.82 10.15
CA GLN A 30 -1.69 -5.88 10.82
C GLN A 30 -2.03 -7.29 10.33
N HIS A 31 -3.20 -7.49 9.72
CA HIS A 31 -3.63 -8.80 9.22
C HIS A 31 -3.45 -8.91 7.69
N ASP A 32 -3.60 -7.80 6.97
CA ASP A 32 -3.51 -7.77 5.50
C ASP A 32 -2.08 -7.99 4.98
N ASP A 33 -1.06 -7.72 5.80
CA ASP A 33 0.34 -7.82 5.38
C ASP A 33 0.99 -9.18 5.64
N MET A 34 0.25 -10.18 6.14
CA MET A 34 0.86 -11.48 6.51
C MET A 34 1.54 -12.15 5.31
N ALA A 35 0.89 -12.17 4.15
CA ALA A 35 1.47 -12.74 2.94
C ALA A 35 2.71 -11.95 2.48
N ALA A 36 2.63 -10.62 2.48
CA ALA A 36 3.76 -9.75 2.15
C ALA A 36 4.95 -9.96 3.10
N ARG A 37 4.68 -10.14 4.40
CA ARG A 37 5.69 -10.46 5.40
C ARG A 37 6.39 -11.79 5.10
N ILE A 38 5.61 -12.87 4.91
CA ILE A 38 6.16 -14.21 4.64
C ILE A 38 7.04 -14.19 3.39
N TYR A 39 6.55 -13.59 2.30
CA TYR A 39 7.34 -13.48 1.08
C TYR A 39 8.61 -12.64 1.27
N THR A 40 8.57 -11.58 2.07
CA THR A 40 9.76 -10.77 2.40
C THR A 40 10.78 -11.53 3.25
N GLU A 41 10.32 -12.34 4.21
CA GLU A 41 11.18 -13.20 5.03
C GLU A 41 11.87 -14.27 4.16
N LEU A 42 11.12 -14.92 3.27
CA LEU A 42 11.68 -15.85 2.29
C LEU A 42 12.70 -15.18 1.37
N ALA A 43 12.39 -13.98 0.87
CA ALA A 43 13.33 -13.22 0.05
C ALA A 43 14.63 -12.93 0.81
N THR A 44 14.52 -12.51 2.08
CA THR A 44 15.68 -12.26 2.94
C THR A 44 16.54 -13.52 3.07
N TYR A 45 15.91 -14.66 3.33
CA TYR A 45 16.61 -15.94 3.44
C TYR A 45 17.35 -16.30 2.14
N TYR A 46 16.67 -16.26 0.99
CA TYR A 46 17.31 -16.58 -0.29
C TYR A 46 18.43 -15.61 -0.65
N TRP A 47 18.27 -14.31 -0.37
CA TRP A 47 19.30 -13.32 -0.64
C TRP A 47 20.55 -13.54 0.20
N GLN A 48 20.39 -13.86 1.50
CA GLN A 48 21.50 -14.19 2.39
C GLN A 48 22.29 -15.43 1.94
N GLN A 49 21.62 -16.37 1.27
CA GLN A 49 22.23 -17.56 0.67
C GLN A 49 22.86 -17.30 -0.71
N GLY A 50 22.80 -16.07 -1.22
CA GLY A 50 23.32 -15.68 -2.53
C GLY A 50 22.39 -15.98 -3.70
N TYR A 51 21.19 -16.51 -3.45
CA TYR A 51 20.17 -16.76 -4.48
C TYR A 51 19.37 -15.47 -4.77
N THR A 52 20.05 -14.47 -5.33
CA THR A 52 19.48 -13.14 -5.54
C THR A 52 18.25 -13.14 -6.46
N GLU A 53 18.23 -13.93 -7.53
CA GLU A 53 17.08 -14.00 -8.45
C GLU A 53 15.82 -14.52 -7.74
N ILE A 54 15.95 -15.62 -6.98
CA ILE A 54 14.84 -16.19 -6.19
C ILE A 54 14.37 -15.18 -5.15
N ALA A 55 15.28 -14.44 -4.52
CA ALA A 55 14.92 -13.39 -3.57
C ALA A 55 14.09 -12.27 -4.24
N LEU A 56 14.45 -11.86 -5.45
CA LEU A 56 13.70 -10.86 -6.22
C LEU A 56 12.31 -11.37 -6.59
N ASP A 57 12.17 -12.62 -7.03
CA ASP A 57 10.86 -13.23 -7.31
C ASP A 57 9.95 -13.21 -6.08
N ARG A 58 10.50 -13.53 -4.90
CA ARG A 58 9.74 -13.49 -3.65
C ARG A 58 9.36 -12.05 -3.26
N LEU A 59 10.24 -11.07 -3.48
CA LEU A 59 9.90 -9.66 -3.28
C LEU A 59 8.80 -9.18 -4.23
N THR A 60 8.79 -9.65 -5.48
CA THR A 60 7.69 -9.36 -6.41
C THR A 60 6.36 -9.87 -5.86
N LEU A 61 6.32 -11.10 -5.33
CA LEU A 61 5.10 -11.62 -4.70
C LEU A 61 4.70 -10.79 -3.46
N ALA A 62 5.66 -10.38 -2.63
CA ALA A 62 5.36 -9.54 -1.46
C ALA A 62 4.70 -8.21 -1.86
N LEU A 63 5.24 -7.54 -2.88
CA LEU A 63 4.73 -6.26 -3.39
C LEU A 63 3.45 -6.41 -4.24
N GLN A 64 3.16 -7.60 -4.78
CA GLN A 64 1.86 -7.88 -5.39
C GLN A 64 0.75 -7.97 -4.33
N GLN A 65 1.05 -8.52 -3.15
CA GLN A 65 0.09 -8.61 -2.05
C GLN A 65 -0.12 -7.24 -1.40
N THR A 66 0.98 -6.57 -1.04
CA THR A 66 0.96 -5.24 -0.45
C THR A 66 1.97 -4.35 -1.18
N PRO A 67 1.53 -3.54 -2.18
CA PRO A 67 2.40 -2.70 -3.01
C PRO A 67 3.28 -1.72 -2.23
N ASP A 68 2.80 -1.26 -1.08
CA ASP A 68 3.50 -0.31 -0.22
C ASP A 68 4.19 -0.96 0.98
N TYR A 69 4.36 -2.28 1.00
CA TYR A 69 4.96 -2.99 2.13
C TYR A 69 6.39 -2.51 2.40
N PRO A 70 6.63 -1.74 3.50
CA PRO A 70 7.91 -1.07 3.69
C PRO A 70 9.11 -2.03 3.80
N PRO A 71 9.00 -3.19 4.47
CA PRO A 71 10.11 -4.15 4.54
C PRO A 71 10.53 -4.69 3.17
N ALA A 72 9.58 -5.01 2.28
CA ALA A 72 9.89 -5.49 0.93
C ALA A 72 10.60 -4.42 0.10
N LYS A 73 10.08 -3.17 0.11
CA LYS A 73 10.73 -2.05 -0.59
C LYS A 73 12.15 -1.80 -0.06
N GLY A 74 12.32 -1.82 1.25
CA GLY A 74 13.62 -1.64 1.88
C GLY A 74 14.63 -2.73 1.51
N LEU A 75 14.20 -3.99 1.43
CA LEU A 75 15.09 -5.08 0.99
C LEU A 75 15.43 -4.96 -0.50
N LEU A 76 14.46 -4.65 -1.36
CA LEU A 76 14.69 -4.45 -2.78
C LEU A 76 15.73 -3.35 -3.04
N GLN A 77 15.62 -2.21 -2.35
CA GLN A 77 16.58 -1.12 -2.46
C GLN A 77 17.99 -1.56 -2.05
N LYS A 78 18.13 -2.33 -0.96
CA LYS A 78 19.43 -2.86 -0.52
C LYS A 78 20.06 -3.76 -1.58
N ILE A 79 19.28 -4.66 -2.18
CA ILE A 79 19.75 -5.55 -3.26
C ILE A 79 20.25 -4.73 -4.45
N GLN A 80 19.49 -3.70 -4.86
CA GLN A 80 19.85 -2.82 -5.98
C GLN A 80 21.15 -2.05 -5.70
N THR A 81 21.29 -1.45 -4.51
CA THR A 81 22.53 -0.76 -4.12
C THR A 81 23.74 -1.70 -4.14
N GLN A 82 23.60 -2.93 -3.67
CA GLN A 82 24.68 -3.90 -3.70
C GLN A 82 25.03 -4.35 -5.13
N ALA A 83 24.05 -4.48 -6.01
CA ALA A 83 24.28 -4.84 -7.41
C ALA A 83 25.11 -3.78 -8.13
N SER A 84 24.77 -2.49 -7.94
CA SER A 84 25.52 -1.38 -8.52
C SER A 84 26.96 -1.28 -8.00
N ALA A 85 27.20 -1.63 -6.74
CA ALA A 85 28.53 -1.60 -6.13
C ALA A 85 29.45 -2.75 -6.60
N LYS A 86 28.93 -3.81 -7.23
CA LYS A 86 29.72 -4.93 -7.76
C LYS A 86 30.20 -4.73 -9.20
N THR A 87 29.68 -3.71 -9.88
CA THR A 87 29.99 -3.39 -11.28
C THR A 87 31.12 -2.36 -11.45
N GLU A 88 31.67 -1.86 -10.34
CA GLU A 88 32.87 -1.01 -10.28
C GLU A 88 34.10 -1.84 -9.89
#